data_AF-A0A6G3XMZ7-F1
#
_entry.id   AF-A0A6G3XMZ7-F1
#
_cell.length_a   1.000
_cell.length_b   1.000
_cell.length_c   1.000
_cell.angle_alpha   90.00
_cell.angle_beta   90.00
_cell.angle_gamma   90.00
#
_symmetry.space_group_name_H-M   'P 1'
#
loop_
_entity.id
_entity.type
_entity.pdbx_description
1 polymer ?
#
loop_
_entity_poly.entity_id
_entity_poly.type
_entity_poly.pdbx_seq_one_letter_code
_entity_poly.pdbx_strand_id
1 'polypeptide(L)'
;ANQLAHALIAAGTGPEDVVGVALRRGADVYVAQLAVGKAGGVFAPLDPDQPAERLTGLITGSGAAVLLTHSGTDHTAWSGDATVIATDRLPEG
;
A
#
# COMPACT_ATOMS: atom_id res chain seq x y z
N ALA A 1 -13.20 1.39 -2.53
CA ALA A 1 -12.22 2.44 -2.93
C ALA A 1 -12.30 3.70 -2.06
N ASN A 2 -13.47 4.32 -1.85
CA ASN A 2 -13.55 5.56 -1.05
C ASN A 2 -13.08 5.38 0.41
N GLN A 3 -13.54 4.32 1.08
CA GLN A 3 -13.10 4.00 2.45
C GLN A 3 -11.57 3.84 2.53
N LEU A 4 -10.97 3.09 1.59
CA LEU A 4 -9.52 2.93 1.51
C LEU A 4 -8.80 4.26 1.22
N ALA A 5 -9.36 5.13 0.38
CA ALA A 5 -8.80 6.46 0.14
C ALA A 5 -8.81 7.32 1.40
N HIS A 6 -9.89 7.27 2.19
CA HIS A 6 -9.94 7.95 3.49
C HIS A 6 -8.94 7.37 4.49
N ALA A 7 -8.74 6.06 4.50
CA ALA A 7 -7.72 5.43 5.33
C ALA A 7 -6.30 5.87 4.94
N LEU A 8 -6.00 5.97 3.64
CA LEU A 8 -4.73 6.51 3.12
C LEU A 8 -4.52 7.96 3.55
N ILE A 9 -5.54 8.82 3.37
CA ILE A 9 -5.48 10.24 3.79
C ILE A 9 -5.26 10.34 5.31
N ALA A 10 -5.96 9.53 6.11
CA ALA A 10 -5.80 9.50 7.56
C ALA A 10 -4.40 9.01 7.99
N ALA A 11 -3.78 8.14 7.19
CA ALA A 11 -2.39 7.70 7.37
C ALA A 11 -1.36 8.71 6.85
N GLY A 12 -1.81 9.86 6.31
CA GLY A 12 -0.94 10.96 5.88
C GLY A 12 -0.61 10.99 4.39
N THR A 13 -1.19 10.12 3.56
CA THR A 13 -1.02 10.19 2.10
C THR A 13 -1.63 11.48 1.55
N GLY A 14 -0.82 12.25 0.82
CA GLY A 14 -1.23 13.45 0.09
C GLY A 14 -0.87 13.40 -1.40
N PRO A 15 -0.96 14.55 -2.09
CA PRO A 15 -0.60 14.68 -3.49
C PRO A 15 0.85 14.24 -3.75
N GLU A 16 1.04 13.43 -4.80
CA GLU A 16 2.35 12.96 -5.27
C GLU A 16 3.08 11.96 -4.34
N ASP A 17 2.54 11.67 -3.15
CA ASP A 17 3.11 10.66 -2.24
C ASP A 17 3.00 9.25 -2.84
N VAL A 18 4.09 8.50 -2.77
CA VAL A 18 4.11 7.11 -3.25
C VAL A 18 3.46 6.17 -2.23
N VAL A 19 2.50 5.38 -2.70
CA VAL A 19 1.89 4.30 -1.93
C VAL A 19 2.32 2.97 -2.54
N GLY A 20 3.05 2.17 -1.78
CA GLY A 20 3.45 0.82 -2.19
C GLY A 20 2.26 -0.14 -2.08
N VAL A 21 2.00 -0.93 -3.12
CA VAL A 21 0.85 -1.86 -3.16
C VAL A 21 1.36 -3.28 -3.34
N ALA A 22 1.45 -4.00 -2.23
CA ALA A 22 1.86 -5.40 -2.13
C ALA A 22 0.62 -6.31 -2.04
N LEU A 23 -0.15 -6.36 -3.13
CA LEU A 23 -1.36 -7.18 -3.26
C LEU A 23 -1.17 -8.18 -4.39
N ARG A 24 -1.62 -9.43 -4.18
CA ARG A 24 -1.70 -10.41 -5.27
C ARG A 24 -2.76 -9.97 -6.28
N ARG A 25 -2.60 -10.40 -7.54
CA ARG A 25 -3.49 -10.03 -8.66
C ARG A 25 -4.96 -10.30 -8.33
N GLY A 26 -5.85 -9.38 -8.70
CA GLY A 26 -7.28 -9.51 -8.48
C GLY A 26 -8.00 -8.16 -8.43
N ALA A 27 -9.27 -8.18 -8.04
CA ALA A 27 -10.11 -6.97 -7.92
C ALA A 27 -9.52 -5.92 -6.96
N ASP A 28 -8.86 -6.38 -5.89
CA ASP A 28 -8.30 -5.51 -4.85
C ASP A 28 -7.22 -4.58 -5.39
N VAL A 29 -6.45 -5.00 -6.40
CA VAL A 29 -5.44 -4.15 -7.05
C VAL A 29 -6.09 -2.94 -7.72
N TYR A 30 -7.22 -3.14 -8.40
CA TYR A 30 -7.97 -2.05 -9.03
C TYR A 30 -8.61 -1.13 -7.99
N VAL A 31 -9.12 -1.70 -6.89
CA VAL A 31 -9.66 -0.92 -5.76
C VAL A 31 -8.56 -0.06 -5.12
N ALA A 32 -7.36 -0.64 -4.91
CA ALA A 32 -6.20 0.05 -4.38
C ALA A 32 -5.73 1.17 -5.32
N GLN A 33 -5.61 0.90 -6.63
CA GLN A 33 -5.23 1.91 -7.61
C GLN A 33 -6.19 3.11 -7.60
N LEU A 34 -7.50 2.85 -7.58
CA LEU A 34 -8.52 3.90 -7.48
C LEU A 34 -8.45 4.65 -6.14
N ALA A 35 -8.18 3.94 -5.03
CA ALA A 35 -8.08 4.56 -3.71
C ALA A 35 -6.86 5.47 -3.59
N VAL A 36 -5.70 5.03 -4.09
CA VAL A 36 -4.46 5.82 -4.14
C VAL A 36 -4.67 7.08 -4.96
N GLY A 37 -5.24 6.96 -6.17
CA GLY A 37 -5.55 8.13 -6.99
C GLY A 37 -6.55 9.09 -6.32
N LYS A 38 -7.55 8.58 -5.59
CA LYS A 38 -8.50 9.40 -4.82
C LYS A 38 -7.87 10.09 -3.61
N ALA A 39 -6.82 9.50 -3.03
CA ALA A 39 -6.02 10.12 -1.98
C ALA A 39 -5.03 11.17 -2.55
N GLY A 40 -4.87 11.24 -3.87
CA GLY A 40 -3.90 12.10 -4.55
C GLY A 40 -2.50 11.49 -4.72
N GLY A 41 -2.30 10.27 -4.24
CA GLY A 41 -1.01 9.59 -4.26
C GLY A 41 -0.67 8.91 -5.60
N VAL A 42 0.53 8.34 -5.65
CA VAL A 42 1.09 7.59 -6.77
C VAL A 42 1.13 6.11 -6.44
N PHE A 43 0.52 5.30 -7.31
CA PHE A 43 0.47 3.84 -7.16
C PHE A 43 1.80 3.21 -7.56
N ALA A 44 2.45 2.50 -6.63
CA ALA A 44 3.67 1.71 -6.89
C ALA A 44 3.41 0.21 -6.65
N PRO A 45 3.35 -0.63 -7.68
CA PRO A 45 3.13 -2.06 -7.50
C PRO A 45 4.37 -2.73 -6.87
N LEU A 46 4.12 -3.55 -5.85
CA LEU A 46 5.12 -4.39 -5.19
C LEU A 46 4.67 -5.86 -5.29
N ASP A 47 5.61 -6.75 -5.57
CA ASP A 47 5.34 -8.19 -5.58
C ASP A 47 5.80 -8.79 -4.25
N PRO A 48 4.89 -9.18 -3.34
CA PRO A 48 5.25 -9.70 -2.02
C PRO A 48 6.00 -11.04 -2.08
N ASP A 49 6.03 -11.72 -3.23
CA ASP A 49 6.81 -12.94 -3.42
C ASP A 49 8.29 -12.67 -3.78
N GLN A 50 8.69 -11.39 -3.92
CA GLN A 50 10.10 -11.02 -4.10
C GLN A 50 10.91 -11.14 -2.80
N PRO A 51 12.23 -11.32 -2.90
CA PRO A 51 13.10 -11.32 -1.72
C PRO A 51 12.93 -10.04 -0.89
N ALA A 52 12.92 -10.18 0.43
CA ALA A 52 12.71 -9.07 1.36
C ALA A 52 13.66 -7.89 1.11
N GLU A 53 14.95 -8.16 0.89
CA GLU A 53 15.96 -7.13 0.58
C GLU A 53 15.57 -6.31 -0.67
N ARG A 54 15.01 -6.96 -1.69
CA ARG A 54 14.57 -6.29 -2.91
C ARG A 54 13.35 -5.40 -2.67
N LEU A 55 12.39 -5.86 -1.87
CA LEU A 55 11.24 -5.05 -1.47
C LEU A 55 11.67 -3.84 -0.63
N THR A 56 12.55 -4.03 0.36
CA THR A 56 13.11 -2.95 1.17
C THR A 56 13.80 -1.89 0.31
N GLY A 57 14.57 -2.31 -0.70
CA GLY A 57 15.22 -1.40 -1.64
C GLY A 57 14.24 -0.58 -2.49
N LEU A 58 13.16 -1.20 -2.97
CA LEU A 58 12.10 -0.51 -3.72
C LEU A 58 11.32 0.48 -2.83
N ILE A 59 10.98 0.09 -1.61
CA ILE A 59 10.27 0.93 -0.65
C ILE A 59 11.13 2.15 -0.27
N THR A 60 12.37 1.91 0.14
CA THR A 60 13.33 2.98 0.47
C THR A 60 13.59 3.89 -0.73
N GLY A 61 13.83 3.31 -1.91
CA GLY A 61 14.14 4.08 -3.12
C GLY A 61 12.98 4.90 -3.66
N SER A 62 11.73 4.50 -3.36
CA SER A 62 10.53 5.25 -3.73
C SER A 62 10.07 6.25 -2.68
N GLY A 63 10.58 6.17 -1.46
CA GLY A 63 10.12 6.98 -0.33
C GLY A 63 8.70 6.63 0.13
N ALA A 64 8.20 5.43 -0.19
CA ALA A 64 6.85 5.03 0.17
C ALA A 64 6.69 4.92 1.69
N ALA A 65 5.96 5.87 2.28
CA ALA A 65 5.68 5.91 3.72
C ALA A 65 4.45 5.08 4.12
N VAL A 66 3.60 4.71 3.15
CA VAL A 66 2.40 3.89 3.34
C VAL A 66 2.40 2.72 2.38
N LEU A 67 2.05 1.53 2.90
CA LEU A 67 1.96 0.29 2.14
C LEU A 67 0.56 -0.31 2.26
N LEU A 68 0.03 -0.81 1.16
CA LEU A 68 -1.21 -1.59 1.10
C LEU A 68 -0.89 -3.07 0.95
N THR A 69 -1.50 -3.90 1.78
CA THR A 69 -1.40 -5.37 1.65
C THR A 69 -2.66 -6.08 2.14
N HIS A 70 -2.68 -7.41 2.08
CA HIS A 70 -3.68 -8.24 2.74
C HIS A 70 -3.19 -8.59 4.14
N SER A 71 -4.12 -8.77 5.09
CA SER A 71 -3.77 -9.01 6.48
C SER A 71 -3.04 -10.33 6.75
N GLY A 72 -3.10 -11.27 5.80
CA GLY A 72 -2.34 -12.52 5.82
C GLY A 72 -0.94 -12.44 5.21
N THR A 73 -0.54 -11.31 4.64
CA THR A 73 0.79 -11.13 4.07
C THR A 73 1.80 -10.78 5.17
N ASP A 74 2.81 -11.63 5.34
CA ASP A 74 3.96 -11.29 6.20
C ASP A 74 4.82 -10.23 5.51
N HIS A 75 4.77 -9.02 6.08
CA HIS A 75 5.47 -7.84 5.60
C HIS A 75 6.60 -7.40 6.53
N THR A 76 6.75 -8.03 7.69
CA THR A 76 7.63 -7.58 8.77
C THR A 76 9.10 -7.53 8.33
N ALA A 77 9.49 -8.43 7.42
CA ALA A 77 10.85 -8.50 6.90
C ALA A 77 11.22 -7.37 5.92
N TRP A 78 10.25 -6.61 5.38
CA TRP A 78 10.49 -5.65 4.30
C TRP A 78 9.74 -4.33 4.40
N SER A 79 8.74 -4.19 5.28
CA SER A 79 7.97 -2.95 5.41
C SER A 79 8.78 -1.80 6.02
N GLY A 80 9.82 -2.11 6.81
CA GLY A 80 10.56 -1.11 7.57
C GLY A 80 9.64 -0.29 8.47
N ASP A 81 9.82 1.03 8.46
CA ASP A 81 9.01 1.99 9.23
C ASP A 81 7.73 2.43 8.52
N ALA A 82 7.43 1.91 7.33
CA ALA A 82 6.24 2.30 6.59
C ALA A 82 4.96 1.88 7.31
N THR A 83 3.95 2.74 7.27
CA THR A 83 2.62 2.42 7.80
C THR A 83 1.93 1.42 6.89
N VAL A 84 1.57 0.25 7.43
CA VAL A 84 0.93 -0.82 6.66
C VAL A 84 -0.58 -0.83 6.89
N ILE A 85 -1.36 -0.75 5.82
CA ILE A 85 -2.82 -0.84 5.83
C ILE A 85 -3.25 -2.16 5.18
N ALA A 86 -3.98 -2.96 5.95
CA ALA A 86 -4.62 -4.17 5.46
C ALA A 86 -5.94 -3.84 4.74
N THR A 87 -6.00 -4.13 3.44
CA THR A 87 -7.15 -3.79 2.58
C THR A 87 -8.40 -4.63 2.86
N ASP A 88 -8.22 -5.85 3.36
CA ASP A 88 -9.25 -6.83 3.72
C ASP A 88 -9.79 -6.67 5.15
N ARG A 89 -9.30 -5.67 5.90
CA ARG A 89 -9.76 -5.36 7.28
C ARG A 89 -10.36 -3.99 7.44
N LEU A 90 -10.65 -3.30 6.34
CA LEU A 90 -11.37 -2.04 6.42
C LEU A 90 -12.77 -2.30 6.98
N PRO A 91 -13.23 -1.53 7.99
CA PRO A 91 -14.58 -1.68 8.50
C PRO A 91 -15.59 -1.45 7.37
N GLU A 92 -16.60 -2.30 7.29
CA GLU A 92 -17.80 -2.01 6.51
C GLU A 92 -18.41 -0.75 7.11
N GLY A 93 -18.35 0.35 6.37
CA GLY A 93 -18.87 1.66 6.81
C GLY A 93 -20.38 1.66 7.02
#